data_AF-I3VY04-F1
#
_entry.id   AF-I3VY04-F1
#
_cell.length_a   1.000
_cell.length_b   1.000
_cell.length_c   1.000
_cell.angle_alpha   90.00
_cell.angle_beta   90.00
_cell.angle_gamma   90.00
#
_symmetry.space_group_name_H-M   'P 1'
#
loop_
_entity.id
_entity.type
_entity.pdbx_description
1 polymer ?
#
loop_
_entity_poly.entity_id
_entity_poly.type
_entity_poly.pdbx_seq_one_letter_code
_entity_poly.pdbx_strand_id
1 'polypeptide(L)'
;MDNKEKLIHSYIDKKVSKNINEEHKDSLTFGDRMADKLADYAGSWSFIFTFGFLLIVWMVINSVAFIKHFDPYPFILLNLVLSCLAAIQAPIIMMSQNRQEAKDRLRAQNDYEVNLKAELIIEDLHTKADKIIENQEKILKLLESQSQKE
;
A
#
# COMPACT_ATOMS: atom_id res chain seq x y z
N MET A 1 31.22 -25.14 -5.24
CA MET A 1 29.76 -25.37 -5.14
C MET A 1 29.19 -24.95 -3.78
N ASP A 2 29.92 -25.11 -2.67
CA ASP A 2 29.48 -24.86 -1.28
C ASP A 2 29.03 -23.42 -0.93
N ASN A 3 29.61 -22.36 -1.52
CA ASN A 3 29.32 -20.99 -1.09
C ASN A 3 27.99 -20.41 -1.64
N LYS A 4 27.59 -20.79 -2.87
CA LYS A 4 26.30 -20.34 -3.47
C LYS A 4 25.12 -20.96 -2.74
N GLU A 5 25.23 -22.25 -2.38
CA GLU A 5 24.20 -22.97 -1.62
C GLU A 5 24.03 -22.40 -0.20
N LYS A 6 25.13 -22.09 0.51
CA LYS A 6 25.08 -21.42 1.82
C LYS A 6 24.45 -20.03 1.76
N LEU A 7 24.74 -19.27 0.70
CA LEU A 7 24.12 -17.97 0.48
C LEU A 7 22.60 -18.12 0.30
N ILE A 8 22.16 -18.99 -0.61
CA ILE A 8 20.72 -19.25 -0.84
C ILE A 8 20.04 -19.69 0.46
N HIS A 9 20.62 -20.62 1.23
CA HIS A 9 20.06 -21.03 2.51
C HIS A 9 19.96 -19.89 3.54
N SER A 10 20.93 -18.98 3.59
CA SER A 10 20.86 -17.82 4.49
C SER A 10 19.78 -16.81 4.10
N TYR A 11 19.45 -16.68 2.80
CA TYR A 11 18.31 -15.89 2.34
C TYR A 11 16.98 -16.60 2.60
N ILE A 12 16.94 -17.93 2.58
CA ILE A 12 15.74 -18.74 2.88
C ILE A 12 15.36 -18.66 4.36
N ASP A 13 16.33 -18.75 5.27
CA ASP A 13 16.09 -18.91 6.72
C ASP A 13 15.71 -17.61 7.45
N LYS A 14 16.06 -16.44 6.91
CA LYS A 14 15.57 -15.17 7.44
C LYS A 14 14.04 -15.09 7.25
N LYS A 15 13.28 -14.88 8.34
CA LYS A 15 11.85 -14.50 8.29
C LYS A 15 11.71 -13.23 7.45
N VAL A 16 11.34 -13.37 6.18
CA VAL A 16 11.11 -12.25 5.23
C VAL A 16 9.77 -11.57 5.50
N SER A 17 8.85 -12.21 6.24
CA SER A 17 7.66 -11.53 6.74
C SER A 17 8.03 -10.59 7.90
N LYS A 18 8.83 -9.55 7.62
CA LYS A 18 8.87 -8.39 8.50
C LYS A 18 7.46 -7.80 8.42
N ASN A 19 6.74 -7.75 9.54
CA ASN A 19 5.40 -7.19 9.56
C ASN A 19 5.53 -5.66 9.39
N ILE A 20 5.66 -5.20 8.15
CA ILE A 20 5.91 -3.80 7.74
C ILE A 20 4.85 -2.87 8.35
N ASN A 21 3.65 -3.41 8.61
CA ASN A 21 2.54 -2.69 9.25
C ASN A 21 2.77 -2.39 10.74
N GLU A 22 3.58 -3.19 11.46
CA GLU A 22 3.83 -2.98 12.90
C GLU A 22 4.87 -1.89 13.14
N GLU A 23 5.94 -1.84 12.35
CA GLU A 23 7.01 -0.84 12.52
C GLU A 23 6.55 0.59 12.15
N HIS A 24 5.55 0.73 11.28
CA HIS A 24 5.04 2.03 10.83
C HIS A 24 3.92 2.63 11.68
N LYS A 25 3.34 1.86 12.61
CA LYS A 25 2.23 2.34 13.45
C LYS A 25 2.70 3.18 14.64
N ASP A 26 3.94 2.94 15.08
CA ASP A 26 4.48 3.49 16.33
C ASP A 26 5.07 4.91 16.20
N SER A 27 5.18 5.47 14.99
CA SER A 27 5.74 6.81 14.76
C SER A 27 4.72 7.90 14.40
N LEU A 28 3.42 7.59 14.35
CA LEU A 28 2.39 8.55 13.94
C LEU A 28 2.08 9.55 15.06
N THR A 29 2.31 10.84 14.79
CA THR A 29 1.91 11.92 15.71
C THR A 29 0.39 12.04 15.78
N PHE A 30 -0.13 12.73 16.81
CA PHE A 30 -1.57 13.00 16.93
C PHE A 30 -2.10 13.79 15.72
N GLY A 31 -1.34 14.76 15.23
CA GLY A 31 -1.68 15.56 14.05
C GLY A 31 -1.80 14.71 12.79
N ASP A 32 -0.88 13.76 12.59
CA ASP A 32 -0.94 12.84 11.46
C ASP A 32 -2.19 11.96 11.47
N ARG A 33 -2.56 11.44 12.65
CA ARG A 33 -3.76 10.62 12.82
C ARG A 33 -5.05 11.41 12.56
N MET A 34 -5.09 12.68 12.96
CA MET A 34 -6.24 13.54 12.68
C MET A 34 -6.30 13.91 11.20
N ALA A 35 -5.17 14.25 10.59
CA ALA A 35 -5.08 14.57 9.17
C ALA A 35 -5.56 13.39 8.28
N ASP A 36 -5.15 12.16 8.59
CA ASP A 36 -5.62 10.96 7.87
C ASP A 36 -7.14 10.78 7.98
N LYS A 37 -7.69 10.90 9.19
CA LYS A 37 -9.15 10.80 9.38
C LYS A 37 -9.92 11.90 8.64
N LEU A 38 -9.39 13.13 8.63
CA LEU A 38 -10.00 14.24 7.92
C LEU A 38 -9.93 14.04 6.40
N ALA A 39 -8.81 13.53 5.88
CA ALA A 39 -8.66 13.21 4.47
C ALA A 39 -9.63 12.09 4.04
N ASP A 40 -9.70 11.00 4.81
CA ASP A 40 -10.61 9.88 4.56
C ASP A 40 -12.08 10.32 4.59
N TYR A 41 -12.45 11.17 5.56
CA TYR A 41 -13.81 11.70 5.66
C TYR A 41 -14.15 12.68 4.52
N ALA A 42 -13.24 13.60 4.20
CA ALA A 42 -13.43 14.55 3.11
C ALA A 42 -13.48 13.88 1.72
N GLY A 43 -12.87 12.70 1.57
CA GLY A 43 -12.93 11.89 0.33
C GLY A 43 -14.21 11.07 0.15
N SER A 44 -15.15 11.11 1.11
CA SER A 44 -16.38 10.33 1.05
C SER A 44 -17.47 10.97 0.18
N TRP A 45 -18.16 10.16 -0.62
CA TRP A 45 -19.34 10.59 -1.39
C TRP A 45 -20.45 11.18 -0.51
N SER A 46 -20.65 10.63 0.70
CA SER A 46 -21.65 11.14 1.64
C SER A 46 -21.32 12.54 2.17
N PHE A 47 -20.02 12.87 2.30
CA PHE A 47 -19.58 14.20 2.70
C PHE A 47 -19.92 15.24 1.64
N ILE A 48 -19.67 14.93 0.35
CA ILE A 48 -19.94 15.83 -0.78
C ILE A 48 -21.42 16.23 -0.81
N PHE A 49 -22.34 15.27 -0.71
CA PHE A 49 -23.78 15.55 -0.72
C PHE A 49 -24.23 16.34 0.51
N THR A 50 -23.76 15.98 1.71
CA THR A 50 -24.11 16.67 2.95
C THR A 50 -23.60 18.11 2.95
N PHE A 51 -22.35 18.32 2.53
CA PHE A 51 -21.72 19.63 2.44
C PHE A 51 -22.41 20.51 1.39
N GLY A 52 -22.69 19.97 0.20
CA GLY A 52 -23.44 20.68 -0.84
C GLY A 52 -24.85 21.07 -0.39
N PHE A 53 -25.56 20.19 0.31
CA PHE A 53 -26.87 20.49 0.89
C PHE A 53 -26.80 21.63 1.91
N LEU A 54 -25.82 21.61 2.82
CA LEU A 54 -25.61 22.69 3.78
C LEU A 54 -25.35 24.05 3.10
N LEU A 55 -24.57 24.07 2.02
CA LEU A 55 -24.33 25.29 1.25
C LEU A 55 -25.62 25.83 0.62
N ILE A 56 -26.44 24.95 0.02
CA ILE A 56 -27.73 25.35 -0.56
C ILE A 56 -28.66 25.90 0.53
N VAL A 57 -28.75 25.22 1.67
CA VAL A 57 -29.56 25.69 2.81
C VAL A 57 -29.08 27.06 3.29
N TRP A 58 -27.76 27.27 3.41
CA TRP A 58 -27.18 28.57 3.79
C TRP A 58 -27.54 29.68 2.81
N MET A 59 -27.43 29.42 1.50
CA MET A 59 -27.79 30.36 0.45
C MET A 59 -29.28 30.71 0.51
N VAL A 60 -30.17 29.72 0.63
CA VAL A 60 -31.62 29.93 0.72
C VAL A 60 -31.99 30.75 1.95
N ILE A 61 -31.44 30.42 3.13
CA ILE A 61 -31.69 31.18 4.36
C ILE A 61 -31.24 32.64 4.20
N ASN A 62 -30.05 32.88 3.65
CA ASN A 62 -29.54 34.25 3.49
C ASN A 62 -30.24 35.03 2.37
N SER A 63 -30.76 34.36 1.33
CA SER A 63 -31.52 35.02 0.25
C SER A 63 -32.97 35.34 0.63
N VAL A 64 -33.59 34.55 1.52
CA VAL A 64 -35.01 34.72 1.92
C VAL A 64 -35.14 35.49 3.25
N ALA A 65 -34.03 35.76 3.95
CA ALA A 65 -34.03 36.48 5.22
C ALA A 65 -34.60 37.91 5.10
N PHE A 66 -35.85 38.08 5.52
CA PHE A 66 -36.65 39.30 5.30
C PHE A 66 -36.24 40.52 6.15
N ILE A 67 -35.41 40.35 7.18
CA ILE A 67 -35.17 41.39 8.21
C ILE A 67 -33.69 41.80 8.34
N LYS A 68 -32.74 40.91 8.02
CA LYS A 68 -31.30 41.25 7.99
C LYS A 68 -30.51 40.20 7.20
N HIS A 69 -29.97 40.59 6.05
CA HIS A 69 -29.11 39.72 5.24
C HIS A 69 -27.71 39.71 5.87
N PHE A 70 -27.31 38.58 6.47
CA PHE A 70 -25.98 38.46 7.08
C PHE A 70 -24.90 38.27 6.01
N ASP A 71 -25.22 37.54 4.94
CA ASP A 71 -24.36 37.36 3.76
C ASP A 71 -25.18 37.58 2.47
N PRO A 72 -25.40 38.83 2.04
CA PRO A 72 -26.14 39.14 0.82
C PRO A 72 -25.42 38.60 -0.43
N TYR A 73 -26.17 38.32 -1.49
CA TYR A 73 -25.59 38.00 -2.80
C TYR A 73 -24.59 39.10 -3.20
N PRO A 74 -23.30 38.79 -3.48
CA PRO A 74 -22.75 37.53 -3.99
C PRO A 74 -22.11 36.56 -2.96
N PHE A 75 -22.52 36.56 -1.69
CA PHE A 75 -22.05 35.67 -0.61
C PHE A 75 -20.55 35.77 -0.29
N ILE A 76 -20.10 36.97 0.09
CA ILE A 76 -18.67 37.25 0.32
C ILE A 76 -18.11 36.45 1.51
N LEU A 77 -18.91 36.24 2.56
CA LEU A 77 -18.47 35.51 3.76
C LEU A 77 -18.37 34.02 3.47
N LEU A 78 -19.37 33.45 2.78
CA LEU A 78 -19.33 32.06 2.34
C LEU A 78 -18.09 31.80 1.46
N ASN A 79 -17.83 32.68 0.51
CA ASN A 79 -16.69 32.55 -0.40
C ASN A 79 -15.35 32.64 0.36
N LEU A 80 -15.23 33.54 1.34
CA LEU A 80 -14.04 33.66 2.18
C LEU A 80 -13.79 32.38 2.99
N VAL A 81 -14.84 31.83 3.62
CA VAL A 81 -14.74 30.60 4.41
C VAL A 81 -14.36 29.41 3.53
N LEU A 82 -15.00 29.25 2.37
CA LEU A 82 -14.67 28.19 1.41
C LEU A 82 -13.23 28.28 0.91
N SER A 83 -12.76 29.49 0.62
CA SER A 83 -11.37 29.72 0.17
C SER A 83 -10.36 29.34 1.27
N CYS A 84 -10.63 29.71 2.52
CA CYS A 84 -9.80 29.34 3.66
C CYS A 84 -9.82 27.82 3.90
N LEU A 85 -10.99 27.20 3.81
CA LEU A 85 -11.15 25.76 3.97
C LEU A 85 -10.36 25.00 2.90
N ALA A 86 -10.46 25.40 1.64
CA ALA A 86 -9.71 24.80 0.54
C ALA A 86 -8.19 24.98 0.71
N ALA A 87 -7.75 26.16 1.14
CA ALA A 87 -6.32 26.45 1.36
C ALA A 87 -5.70 25.56 2.45
N ILE A 88 -6.45 25.24 3.52
CA ILE A 88 -6.00 24.32 4.58
C ILE A 88 -6.16 22.86 4.14
N GLN A 89 -7.18 22.54 3.34
CA GLN A 89 -7.45 21.18 2.88
C GLN A 89 -6.34 20.64 1.96
N ALA A 90 -5.85 21.43 1.01
CA ALA A 90 -4.81 21.01 0.06
C ALA A 90 -3.53 20.44 0.73
N PRO A 91 -2.88 21.12 1.69
CA PRO A 91 -1.70 20.59 2.36
C PRO A 91 -2.02 19.38 3.26
N ILE A 92 -3.20 19.32 3.90
CA ILE A 92 -3.60 18.16 4.71
C ILE A 92 -3.74 16.91 3.82
N ILE A 93 -4.41 17.05 2.67
CA ILE A 93 -4.52 15.98 1.69
C ILE A 93 -3.13 15.57 1.19
N MET A 94 -2.27 16.53 0.83
CA MET A 94 -0.91 16.26 0.36
C MET A 94 -0.06 15.54 1.43
N MET A 95 -0.18 15.91 2.70
CA MET A 95 0.51 15.23 3.81
C MET A 95 0.01 13.79 3.98
N SER A 96 -1.30 13.55 3.85
CA SER A 96 -1.87 12.20 3.90
C SER A 96 -1.44 11.36 2.69
N GLN A 97 -1.41 11.95 1.50
CA GLN A 97 -0.91 11.32 0.26
C GLN A 97 0.56 10.93 0.38
N ASN A 98 1.45 11.87 0.75
CA ASN A 98 2.88 11.58 0.94
C ASN A 98 3.13 10.42 1.91
N ARG A 99 2.29 10.31 2.97
CA ARG A 99 2.35 9.22 3.94
C ARG A 99 1.84 7.90 3.37
N GLN A 100 0.76 7.90 2.60
CA GLN A 100 0.25 6.71 1.90
C GLN A 100 1.29 6.20 0.88
N GLU A 101 1.86 7.09 0.07
CA GLU A 101 2.89 6.76 -0.92
C GLU A 101 4.15 6.17 -0.27
N ALA A 102 4.57 6.70 0.89
CA ALA A 102 5.69 6.13 1.64
C ALA A 102 5.40 4.69 2.09
N LYS A 103 4.19 4.40 2.56
CA LYS A 103 3.76 3.04 2.93
C LYS A 103 3.71 2.12 1.70
N ASP A 104 3.16 2.61 0.60
CA ASP A 104 3.04 1.82 -0.63
C ASP A 104 4.41 1.52 -1.25
N ARG A 105 5.36 2.46 -1.18
CA ARG A 105 6.75 2.22 -1.57
C ARG A 105 7.41 1.11 -0.75
N LEU A 106 7.20 1.10 0.56
CA LEU A 106 7.75 0.04 1.43
C LEU A 106 7.12 -1.33 1.15
N ARG A 107 5.80 -1.36 0.90
CA ARG A 107 5.11 -2.59 0.47
C ARG A 107 5.67 -3.11 -0.85
N ALA A 108 5.81 -2.24 -1.85
CA ALA A 108 6.37 -2.60 -3.15
C ALA A 108 7.81 -3.13 -3.05
N GLN A 109 8.64 -2.55 -2.17
CA GLN A 109 10.00 -3.05 -1.90
C GLN A 109 9.97 -4.46 -1.29
N ASN A 110 9.13 -4.69 -0.30
CA ASN A 110 9.00 -6.01 0.30
C ASN A 110 8.45 -7.05 -0.69
N ASP A 111 7.46 -6.69 -1.50
CA ASP A 111 6.93 -7.57 -2.54
C ASP A 111 7.99 -7.91 -3.59
N TYR A 112 8.85 -6.95 -3.94
CA TYR A 112 10.01 -7.18 -4.80
C TYR A 112 11.01 -8.17 -4.18
N GLU A 113 11.36 -8.00 -2.90
CA GLU A 113 12.26 -8.92 -2.19
C GLU A 113 11.69 -10.35 -2.10
N VAL A 114 10.40 -10.48 -1.84
CA VAL A 114 9.70 -11.77 -1.81
C VAL A 114 9.72 -12.43 -3.19
N ASN A 115 9.43 -11.68 -4.26
CA ASN A 115 9.45 -12.20 -5.62
C ASN A 115 10.85 -12.65 -6.05
N LEU A 116 11.88 -11.85 -5.77
CA LEU A 116 13.26 -12.22 -6.06
C LEU A 116 13.67 -13.50 -5.31
N LYS A 117 13.27 -13.63 -4.04
CA LYS A 117 13.52 -14.84 -3.26
C LYS A 117 12.78 -16.06 -3.85
N ALA A 118 11.54 -15.89 -4.29
CA ALA A 118 10.79 -16.95 -4.95
C ALA A 118 11.48 -17.41 -6.25
N GLU A 119 11.96 -16.47 -7.07
CA GLU A 119 12.71 -16.76 -8.29
C GLU A 119 13.97 -17.59 -8.01
N LEU A 120 14.78 -17.20 -7.02
CA LEU A 120 15.98 -17.95 -6.63
C LEU A 120 15.67 -19.36 -6.12
N ILE A 121 14.60 -19.52 -5.34
CA ILE A 121 14.17 -20.84 -4.84
C ILE A 121 13.72 -21.71 -6.01
N ILE A 122 13.03 -21.16 -7.00
CA ILE A 122 12.60 -21.90 -8.19
C ILE A 122 13.82 -22.33 -9.03
N GLU A 123 14.81 -21.46 -9.22
CA GLU A 123 16.07 -21.81 -9.92
C GLU A 123 16.82 -22.95 -9.22
N ASP A 124 16.93 -22.90 -7.89
CA ASP A 124 17.57 -23.94 -7.09
C ASP A 124 16.78 -25.26 -7.12
N LEU A 125 15.45 -25.19 -7.02
CA LEU A 125 14.58 -26.37 -7.16
C LEU A 125 14.71 -27.01 -8.53
N HIS A 126 14.78 -26.22 -9.61
CA HIS A 126 15.00 -26.73 -10.96
C HIS A 126 16.34 -27.45 -11.05
N THR A 127 17.41 -26.84 -10.55
CA THR A 127 18.74 -27.45 -10.54
C THR A 127 18.78 -28.75 -9.74
N LYS A 128 18.09 -28.82 -8.60
CA LYS A 128 17.98 -30.06 -7.81
C LYS A 128 17.14 -31.12 -8.51
N ALA A 129 16.05 -30.73 -9.19
CA ALA A 129 15.23 -31.64 -9.99
C ALA A 129 16.04 -32.27 -11.13
N ASP A 130 16.82 -31.47 -11.87
CA ASP A 130 17.69 -31.95 -12.94
C ASP A 130 18.71 -32.99 -12.42
N LYS A 131 19.33 -32.71 -11.26
CA LYS A 131 20.25 -33.67 -10.61
C LYS A 131 19.55 -34.97 -10.19
N ILE A 132 18.31 -34.89 -9.72
CA ILE A 132 17.53 -36.09 -9.36
C ILE A 132 17.24 -36.91 -10.62
N ILE A 133 16.84 -36.28 -11.72
CA ILE A 133 16.59 -36.94 -13.00
C ILE A 133 17.87 -37.62 -13.50
N GLU A 134 19.01 -36.92 -13.49
CA GLU A 134 20.30 -37.49 -13.90
C GLU A 134 20.69 -38.72 -13.06
N ASN A 135 20.48 -38.66 -11.74
CA ASN A 135 20.74 -39.79 -10.85
C ASN A 135 19.79 -40.96 -11.12
N GLN A 136 18.51 -40.70 -11.42
CA GLN A 136 17.55 -41.74 -11.80
C GLN A 136 17.95 -42.44 -13.10
N GLU A 137 18.40 -41.69 -14.11
CA GLU A 137 18.91 -42.27 -15.36
C GLU A 137 20.13 -43.17 -15.15
N LYS A 138 21.06 -42.76 -14.27
CA LYS A 138 22.23 -43.58 -13.91
C LYS A 138 21.81 -44.88 -13.24
N ILE A 139 20.86 -44.82 -12.31
CA ILE A 139 20.33 -46.01 -11.62
C ILE A 139 19.66 -46.95 -12.64
N LEU A 140 18.82 -46.42 -13.54
CA LEU A 140 18.18 -47.20 -14.60
C LEU A 140 19.21 -47.94 -15.48
N LYS A 141 20.25 -47.23 -15.95
CA LYS A 141 21.33 -47.84 -16.74
C LYS A 141 22.06 -48.95 -15.98
N LEU A 142 22.30 -48.78 -14.68
CA LEU A 142 22.92 -49.80 -13.84
C LEU A 142 22.02 -51.04 -13.72
N LEU A 143 20.72 -50.86 -13.50
CA LEU A 143 19.74 -51.96 -13.43
C LEU A 143 19.65 -52.73 -14.75
N GLU A 144 19.58 -52.05 -15.89
CA GLU A 144 19.59 -52.68 -17.22
C GLU A 144 20.87 -53.51 -17.42
N SER A 145 22.03 -52.96 -17.06
CA SER A 145 23.31 -53.66 -17.19
C SER A 145 23.46 -54.89 -16.28
N GLN A 146 22.71 -54.94 -15.17
CA GLN A 146 22.66 -56.12 -14.31
C GLN A 146 21.69 -57.17 -14.86
N SER A 147 20.54 -56.76 -15.39
CA SER A 147 19.57 -57.67 -16.02
C SER A 147 20.09 -58.38 -17.28
N GLN A 148 21.08 -57.81 -17.97
CA GLN A 148 21.71 -58.42 -19.15
C GLN A 148 22.84 -59.42 -18.82
N LYS A 149 23.25 -59.51 -17.55
CA LYS A 149 24.33 -60.41 -17.09
C LYS A 149 23.81 -61.72 -16.49
N GLU A 150 22.50 -61.83 -16.30
CA GLU A 150 21.79 -63.06 -15.92
C GLU A 150 21.20 -63.74 -17.16
#